data_AF-A0A1F3V458-F1
#
_entry.id   AF-A0A1F3V458-F1
#
_cell.length_a   1.000
_cell.length_b   1.000
_cell.length_c   1.000
_cell.angle_alpha   90.00
_cell.angle_beta   90.00
_cell.angle_gamma   90.00
#
_symmetry.space_group_name_H-M   'P 1'
#
loop_
_entity.id
_entity.type
_entity.pdbx_description
1 polymer ?
#
loop_
_entity_poly.entity_id
_entity_poly.type
_entity_poly.pdbx_seq_one_letter_code
_entity_poly.pdbx_strand_id
1 'polypeptide(L)'
;MNITHVKKREIQAPLAKCLLEGFINHFGKEETLFALKEIINVDALKSARELAKEYGSSMQDLAKIVRDVWAADDAMEMDFIEESDQKLEFKVTRCRYVDAYRENDMQELGVYLSCNRDIAFAPAFNSDFQLLRNKTLMAGDDCCDFCFVKK
;
A
#
# COMPACT_ATOMS: atom_id res chain seq x y z
N MET A 1 -14.42 -18.47 -5.73
CA MET A 1 -13.90 -17.85 -4.49
C MET A 1 -13.06 -16.66 -4.90
N ASN A 2 -13.45 -15.43 -4.55
CA ASN A 2 -12.70 -14.24 -4.90
C ASN A 2 -11.57 -14.05 -3.87
N ILE A 3 -10.32 -13.88 -4.30
CA ILE A 3 -9.17 -13.74 -3.39
C ILE A 3 -9.03 -12.25 -3.05
N THR A 4 -9.09 -11.92 -1.76
CA THR A 4 -8.94 -10.52 -1.26
C THR A 4 -7.55 -9.96 -1.54
N HIS A 5 -7.40 -8.63 -1.48
CA HIS A 5 -6.11 -7.99 -1.77
C HIS A 5 -5.03 -8.44 -0.78
N VAL A 6 -5.34 -8.48 0.51
CA VAL A 6 -4.42 -8.97 1.54
C VAL A 6 -4.03 -10.43 1.31
N LYS A 7 -4.99 -11.30 0.97
CA LYS A 7 -4.70 -12.72 0.75
C LYS A 7 -3.80 -12.94 -0.46
N LYS A 8 -3.93 -12.13 -1.52
CA LYS A 8 -2.99 -12.14 -2.65
C LYS A 8 -1.56 -11.80 -2.19
N ARG A 9 -1.39 -10.81 -1.31
CA ARG A 9 -0.06 -10.42 -0.80
C ARG A 9 0.55 -11.48 0.10
N GLU A 10 -0.24 -12.10 0.98
CA GLU A 10 0.20 -13.23 1.80
C GLU A 10 0.70 -14.40 0.95
N ILE A 11 -0.05 -14.78 -0.10
CA ILE A 11 0.32 -15.87 -1.01
C ILE A 11 1.60 -15.53 -1.80
N GLN A 12 1.76 -14.27 -2.21
CA GLN A 12 2.88 -13.81 -3.02
C GLN A 12 4.18 -13.60 -2.21
N ALA A 13 4.09 -13.32 -0.91
CA ALA A 13 5.25 -12.92 -0.10
C ALA A 13 6.41 -13.93 -0.11
N PRO A 14 6.20 -15.26 0.06
CA PRO A 14 7.31 -16.22 0.03
C PRO A 14 8.04 -16.27 -1.32
N LEU A 15 7.31 -16.16 -2.43
CA LEU A 15 7.92 -16.11 -3.76
C LEU A 15 8.68 -14.79 -3.98
N ALA A 16 8.09 -13.67 -3.55
CA ALA A 16 8.76 -12.37 -3.62
C ALA A 16 10.06 -12.36 -2.81
N LYS A 17 10.08 -12.98 -1.62
CA LYS A 17 11.29 -13.19 -0.81
C LYS A 17 12.36 -13.90 -1.61
N CYS A 18 12.03 -15.09 -2.12
CA CYS A 18 12.96 -15.95 -2.86
C CYS A 18 13.61 -15.20 -4.04
N LEU A 19 12.81 -14.47 -4.83
CA LEU A 19 13.31 -13.70 -5.97
C LEU A 19 14.20 -12.54 -5.52
N LEU A 20 13.76 -11.76 -4.51
CA LEU A 20 14.49 -10.58 -4.07
C LEU A 20 15.80 -10.93 -3.38
N GLU A 21 15.84 -11.98 -2.56
CA GLU A 21 17.09 -12.51 -1.99
C GLU A 21 18.03 -12.98 -3.10
N GLY A 22 17.50 -13.66 -4.12
CA GLY A 22 18.26 -14.01 -5.31
C GLY A 22 18.86 -12.79 -6.00
N PHE A 23 18.05 -11.76 -6.26
CA PHE A 23 18.53 -10.53 -6.91
C PHE A 23 19.54 -9.76 -6.07
N ILE A 24 19.32 -9.64 -4.76
CA ILE A 24 20.28 -9.02 -3.84
C ILE A 24 21.63 -9.74 -3.90
N ASN A 25 21.62 -11.08 -3.91
CA ASN A 25 22.84 -11.88 -3.97
C ASN A 25 23.60 -11.74 -5.30
N HIS A 26 22.90 -11.52 -6.42
CA HIS A 26 23.52 -11.45 -7.75
C HIS A 26 23.89 -10.04 -8.18
N PHE A 27 23.09 -9.04 -7.80
CA PHE A 27 23.20 -7.67 -8.31
C PHE A 27 23.54 -6.63 -7.24
N GLY A 28 23.53 -7.02 -5.96
CA GLY A 28 23.70 -6.08 -4.86
C GLY A 28 22.37 -5.54 -4.35
N LYS A 29 22.38 -5.12 -3.08
CA LYS A 29 21.18 -4.64 -2.39
C LYS A 29 20.70 -3.30 -2.91
N GLU A 30 21.60 -2.34 -3.11
CA GLU A 30 21.24 -0.98 -3.51
C GLU A 30 20.57 -0.97 -4.88
N GLU A 31 21.17 -1.64 -5.86
CA GLU A 31 20.68 -1.77 -7.23
C GLU A 31 19.33 -2.49 -7.27
N THR A 32 19.19 -3.57 -6.48
CA THR A 32 17.94 -4.32 -6.38
C THR A 32 16.82 -3.46 -5.79
N LEU A 33 17.07 -2.74 -4.70
CA LEU A 33 16.05 -1.89 -4.07
C LEU A 33 15.70 -0.66 -4.91
N PHE A 34 16.67 -0.11 -5.65
CA PHE A 34 16.43 0.96 -6.62
C PHE A 34 15.46 0.49 -7.71
N ALA A 35 15.76 -0.63 -8.37
CA ALA A 35 14.91 -1.20 -9.40
C ALA A 35 13.53 -1.60 -8.85
N LEU A 36 13.49 -2.20 -7.65
CA LEU A 36 12.25 -2.62 -7.00
C LEU A 36 11.29 -1.43 -6.79
N LYS A 37 11.81 -0.29 -6.31
CA LYS A 37 11.01 0.92 -6.11
C LYS A 37 10.34 1.37 -7.42
N GLU A 38 11.08 1.40 -8.52
CA GLU A 38 10.54 1.81 -9.83
C GLU A 38 9.48 0.84 -10.34
N ILE A 39 9.77 -0.46 -10.30
CA ILE A 39 8.87 -1.51 -10.80
C ILE A 39 7.56 -1.54 -10.02
N ILE A 40 7.63 -1.48 -8.68
CA ILE A 40 6.44 -1.51 -7.83
C ILE A 40 5.64 -0.21 -7.95
N ASN A 41 6.28 0.93 -8.19
CA ASN A 41 5.57 2.17 -8.51
C ASN A 41 4.76 2.02 -9.80
N VAL A 42 5.30 1.42 -10.86
CA VAL A 42 4.55 1.16 -12.10
C VAL A 42 3.31 0.31 -11.84
N ASP A 43 3.43 -0.75 -11.02
CA ASP A 43 2.29 -1.56 -10.59
C ASP A 43 1.25 -0.75 -9.80
N ALA A 44 1.69 0.10 -8.86
CA ALA A 44 0.81 0.97 -8.09
C ALA A 44 0.03 1.95 -8.97
N LEU A 45 0.69 2.58 -9.95
CA LEU A 45 0.06 3.48 -10.92
C LEU A 45 -0.99 2.77 -11.79
N LYS A 46 -0.72 1.51 -12.18
CA LYS A 46 -1.67 0.70 -12.92
C LYS A 46 -2.89 0.37 -12.06
N SER A 47 -2.66 -0.11 -10.84
CA SER A 47 -3.72 -0.44 -9.88
C SER A 47 -4.61 0.77 -9.58
N ALA A 48 -4.03 1.96 -9.44
CA ALA A 48 -4.77 3.21 -9.22
C ALA A 48 -5.72 3.53 -10.37
N ARG A 49 -5.24 3.43 -11.61
CA ARG A 49 -6.05 3.69 -12.81
C ARG A 49 -7.15 2.65 -13.02
N GLU A 50 -6.89 1.40 -12.67
CA GLU A 50 -7.90 0.33 -12.74
C GLU A 50 -9.01 0.56 -11.72
N LEU A 51 -8.65 0.85 -10.46
CA LEU A 51 -9.62 1.13 -9.41
C LEU A 51 -10.39 2.43 -9.66
N ALA A 52 -9.75 3.47 -10.22
CA ALA A 52 -10.44 4.69 -10.60
C ALA A 52 -11.51 4.47 -11.68
N LYS A 53 -11.28 3.53 -12.61
CA LYS A 53 -12.28 3.15 -13.62
C LYS A 53 -13.44 2.36 -13.03
N GLU A 54 -13.19 1.55 -12.02
CA GLU A 54 -14.18 0.67 -11.40
C GLU A 54 -15.04 1.42 -10.37
N TYR A 55 -14.43 2.23 -9.50
CA TYR A 55 -15.11 2.89 -8.39
C TYR A 55 -15.47 4.36 -8.67
N GLY A 56 -14.80 5.00 -9.63
CA GLY A 56 -14.74 6.46 -9.73
C GLY A 56 -13.47 7.01 -9.07
N SER A 57 -13.30 8.33 -9.08
CA SER A 57 -12.08 9.01 -8.62
C SER A 57 -12.32 10.14 -7.62
N SER A 58 -13.49 10.19 -6.96
CA SER A 58 -13.76 11.15 -5.89
C SER A 58 -13.09 10.74 -4.56
N MET A 59 -13.13 11.62 -3.55
CA MET A 59 -12.61 11.31 -2.21
C MET A 59 -13.45 10.20 -1.55
N GLN A 60 -14.76 10.20 -1.80
CA GLN A 60 -15.67 9.14 -1.35
C GLN A 60 -15.36 7.80 -2.02
N ASP A 61 -15.01 7.80 -3.31
CA ASP A 61 -14.65 6.57 -4.01
C ASP A 61 -13.32 6.02 -3.50
N LEU A 62 -12.36 6.88 -3.16
CA LEU A 62 -11.15 6.48 -2.45
C LEU A 62 -11.47 5.86 -1.09
N ALA A 63 -12.35 6.48 -0.30
CA ALA A 63 -12.77 5.96 1.00
C ALA A 63 -13.49 4.59 0.88
N LYS A 64 -14.21 4.33 -0.22
CA LYS A 64 -14.76 3.00 -0.53
C LYS A 64 -13.66 2.00 -0.87
N ILE A 65 -12.69 2.35 -1.71
CA ILE A 65 -11.56 1.47 -2.05
C ILE A 65 -10.77 1.07 -0.79
N VAL A 66 -10.52 2.03 0.11
CA VAL A 66 -9.85 1.76 1.39
C VAL A 66 -10.59 0.66 2.16
N ARG A 67 -11.94 0.72 2.22
CA ARG A 67 -12.76 -0.27 2.93
C ARG A 67 -12.88 -1.60 2.19
N ASP A 68 -13.26 -1.53 0.92
CA ASP A 68 -13.73 -2.67 0.13
C ASP A 68 -12.59 -3.47 -0.51
N VAL A 69 -11.42 -2.85 -0.68
CA VAL A 69 -10.26 -3.48 -1.33
C VAL A 69 -9.11 -3.63 -0.35
N TRP A 70 -8.70 -2.54 0.30
CA TRP A 70 -7.49 -2.55 1.14
C TRP A 70 -7.77 -3.13 2.52
N ALA A 71 -8.89 -2.78 3.16
CA ALA A 71 -9.24 -3.27 4.49
C ALA A 71 -10.08 -4.56 4.47
N ALA A 72 -10.52 -5.01 3.29
CA ALA A 72 -11.31 -6.22 3.14
C ALA A 72 -10.62 -7.45 3.75
N ASP A 73 -11.43 -8.37 4.28
CA ASP A 73 -10.95 -9.54 5.04
C ASP A 73 -10.17 -9.11 6.30
N ASP A 74 -10.68 -8.13 7.05
CA ASP A 74 -10.08 -7.60 8.29
C ASP A 74 -8.58 -7.28 8.12
N ALA A 75 -8.20 -6.80 6.95
CA ALA A 75 -6.81 -6.56 6.60
C ALA A 75 -6.21 -5.40 7.39
N MET A 76 -7.05 -4.45 7.82
CA MET A 76 -6.64 -3.28 8.58
C MET A 76 -7.65 -2.95 9.66
N GLU A 77 -7.17 -2.67 10.87
CA GLU A 77 -7.95 -2.01 11.92
C GLU A 77 -7.76 -0.51 11.79
N MET A 78 -8.86 0.22 11.56
CA MET A 78 -8.83 1.62 11.16
C MET A 78 -9.73 2.50 12.03
N ASP A 79 -9.26 3.72 12.29
CA ASP A 79 -10.02 4.78 12.95
C ASP A 79 -10.12 5.97 12.00
N PHE A 80 -11.33 6.24 11.48
CA PHE A 80 -11.60 7.36 10.57
C PHE A 80 -11.77 8.65 11.37
N ILE A 81 -10.96 9.65 11.03
CA ILE A 81 -10.92 10.95 11.70
C ILE A 81 -11.71 11.98 10.90
N GLU A 82 -11.56 11.99 9.58
CA GLU A 82 -12.27 12.92 8.69
C GLU A 82 -12.61 12.25 7.35
N GLU A 83 -13.86 12.44 6.91
CA GLU A 83 -14.33 12.03 5.59
C GLU A 83 -15.15 13.16 4.96
N SER A 84 -14.55 13.85 3.99
CA SER A 84 -15.19 14.95 3.26
C SER A 84 -14.79 14.92 1.78
N ASP A 85 -15.36 15.82 0.97
CA ASP A 85 -14.95 15.99 -0.44
C ASP A 85 -13.50 16.45 -0.60
N GLN A 86 -12.93 17.08 0.44
CA GLN A 86 -11.60 17.71 0.38
C GLN A 86 -10.52 16.87 1.06
N LYS A 87 -10.91 15.99 2.00
CA LYS A 87 -9.97 15.27 2.86
C LYS A 87 -10.52 13.93 3.33
N LEU A 88 -9.63 12.94 3.34
CA LEU A 88 -9.84 11.61 3.91
C LEU A 88 -8.69 11.32 4.88
N GLU A 89 -8.98 11.31 6.16
CA GLU A 89 -8.00 11.07 7.23
C GLU A 89 -8.41 9.89 8.09
N PHE A 90 -7.48 8.96 8.28
CA PHE A 90 -7.68 7.80 9.13
C PHE A 90 -6.35 7.26 9.65
N LYS A 91 -6.40 6.58 10.79
CA LYS A 91 -5.26 5.86 11.35
C LYS A 91 -5.43 4.36 11.16
N VAL A 92 -4.31 3.67 10.94
CA VAL A 92 -4.25 2.20 10.94
C VAL A 92 -3.36 1.76 12.10
N THR A 93 -3.91 0.98 13.02
CA THR A 93 -3.20 0.49 14.23
C THR A 93 -2.79 -0.98 14.11
N ARG A 94 -3.47 -1.75 13.26
CA ARG A 94 -3.12 -3.13 12.91
C ARG A 94 -3.24 -3.32 11.40
N CYS A 95 -2.28 -4.02 10.80
CA CYS A 95 -2.20 -4.19 9.35
C CYS A 95 -1.66 -5.57 8.98
N ARG A 96 -2.51 -6.44 8.44
CA ARG A 96 -2.14 -7.81 8.01
C ARG A 96 -1.12 -7.82 6.88
N TYR A 97 -1.03 -6.75 6.08
CA TYR A 97 0.08 -6.60 5.13
C TYR A 97 1.42 -6.56 5.85
N VAL A 98 1.51 -5.79 6.94
CA VAL A 98 2.72 -5.70 7.76
C VAL A 98 3.04 -7.05 8.39
N ASP A 99 2.04 -7.71 8.96
CA ASP A 99 2.17 -9.02 9.58
C ASP A 99 2.73 -10.04 8.57
N ALA A 100 2.16 -10.10 7.36
CA ALA A 100 2.59 -11.02 6.32
C ALA A 100 4.08 -10.88 5.94
N TYR A 101 4.60 -9.65 5.85
CA TYR A 101 6.02 -9.45 5.56
C TYR A 101 6.90 -9.72 6.79
N ARG A 102 6.45 -9.40 8.01
CA ARG A 102 7.22 -9.70 9.24
C ARG A 102 7.36 -11.20 9.47
N GLU A 103 6.29 -11.97 9.27
CA GLU A 103 6.30 -13.44 9.38
C GLU A 103 7.25 -14.11 8.39
N ASN A 104 7.61 -13.41 7.31
CA ASN A 104 8.53 -13.88 6.29
C ASN A 104 9.93 -13.24 6.39
N ASP A 105 10.27 -12.55 7.48
CA ASP A 105 11.55 -11.80 7.62
C ASP A 105 11.79 -10.75 6.52
N MET A 106 10.72 -10.20 5.95
CA MET A 106 10.76 -9.27 4.82
C MET A 106 10.45 -7.82 5.23
N GLN A 107 10.61 -7.43 6.49
CA GLN A 107 10.15 -6.11 6.96
C GLN A 107 10.69 -4.95 6.10
N GLU A 108 11.99 -4.96 5.79
CA GLU A 108 12.61 -3.94 4.94
C GLU A 108 12.01 -3.94 3.52
N LEU A 109 11.82 -5.12 2.93
CA LEU A 109 11.27 -5.27 1.58
C LEU A 109 9.77 -4.93 1.53
N GLY A 110 9.04 -5.18 2.62
CA GLY A 110 7.62 -4.91 2.76
C GLY A 110 7.28 -3.42 2.61
N VAL A 111 8.19 -2.52 2.99
CA VAL A 111 8.06 -1.07 2.76
C VAL A 111 7.90 -0.79 1.26
N TYR A 112 8.73 -1.42 0.43
CA TYR A 112 8.70 -1.25 -1.03
C TYR A 112 7.51 -1.98 -1.66
N LEU A 113 7.25 -3.22 -1.23
CA LEU A 113 6.26 -4.10 -1.83
C LEU A 113 4.81 -3.70 -1.53
N SER A 114 4.55 -3.00 -0.42
CA SER A 114 3.20 -2.60 -0.04
C SER A 114 3.09 -1.12 0.34
N CYS A 115 3.79 -0.64 1.37
CA CYS A 115 3.51 0.70 1.93
C CYS A 115 3.83 1.86 0.99
N ASN A 116 4.94 1.81 0.24
CA ASN A 116 5.33 2.89 -0.66
C ASN A 116 4.40 3.06 -1.87
N ARG A 117 3.60 2.03 -2.18
CA ARG A 117 2.64 2.06 -3.28
C ARG A 117 1.61 3.17 -3.09
N ASP A 118 1.22 3.44 -1.85
CA ASP A 118 0.16 4.40 -1.52
C ASP A 118 0.49 5.83 -1.98
N ILE A 119 1.77 6.22 -1.92
CA ILE A 119 2.25 7.54 -2.34
C ILE A 119 2.13 7.68 -3.87
N ALA A 120 2.51 6.64 -4.62
CA ALA A 120 2.37 6.63 -6.07
C ALA A 120 0.90 6.48 -6.51
N PHE A 121 0.11 5.77 -5.72
CA PHE A 121 -1.31 5.51 -5.98
C PHE A 121 -2.12 6.81 -6.02
N ALA A 122 -2.00 7.66 -4.99
CA ALA A 122 -2.85 8.84 -4.83
C ALA A 122 -2.95 9.75 -6.07
N PRO A 123 -1.84 10.30 -6.63
CA PRO A 123 -1.91 11.18 -7.80
C PRO A 123 -2.31 10.45 -9.09
N ALA A 124 -2.18 9.12 -9.15
CA ALA A 124 -2.58 8.32 -10.31
C ALA A 124 -4.06 7.91 -10.25
N PHE A 125 -4.63 7.85 -9.06
CA PHE A 125 -6.06 7.65 -8.82
C PHE A 125 -6.83 8.94 -9.16
N ASN A 126 -6.33 10.08 -8.67
CA ASN A 126 -6.81 11.41 -9.05
C ASN A 126 -5.64 12.41 -8.99
N SER A 127 -5.39 13.15 -10.07
CA SER A 127 -4.27 14.10 -10.18
C SER A 127 -4.31 15.20 -9.12
N ASP A 128 -5.51 15.55 -8.64
CA ASP A 128 -5.73 16.57 -7.63
C ASP A 128 -5.42 16.04 -6.22
N PHE A 129 -5.18 14.75 -6.03
CA PHE A 129 -4.94 14.18 -4.71
C PHE A 129 -3.45 14.12 -4.35
N GLN A 130 -3.20 14.24 -3.06
CA GLN A 130 -1.91 14.02 -2.42
C GLN A 130 -2.11 13.18 -1.16
N LEU A 131 -1.20 12.24 -0.91
CA LEU A 131 -1.08 11.56 0.38
C LEU A 131 -0.02 12.28 1.23
N LEU A 132 -0.42 12.63 2.44
CA LEU A 132 0.45 13.06 3.54
C LEU A 132 0.46 11.92 4.56
N ARG A 133 1.66 11.38 4.86
CA ARG A 133 1.84 10.32 5.85
C ARG A 133 3.23 10.45 6.48
N ASN A 134 3.30 10.50 7.80
CA ASN A 134 4.54 10.68 8.55
C ASN A 134 4.92 9.44 9.37
N LYS A 135 3.93 8.63 9.75
CA LYS A 135 4.07 7.39 10.49
C LYS A 135 3.67 6.20 9.65
N THR A 136 4.40 5.10 9.75
CA THR A 136 4.09 3.84 9.06
C THR A 136 4.46 2.65 9.93
N LEU A 137 3.49 1.78 10.22
CA LEU A 137 3.69 0.54 10.99
C LEU A 137 4.88 -0.30 10.49
N MET A 138 5.05 -0.42 9.17
CA MET A 138 6.17 -1.18 8.58
C MET A 138 7.55 -0.57 8.91
N ALA A 139 7.62 0.75 9.05
CA ALA A 139 8.82 1.48 9.43
C ALA A 139 9.12 1.41 10.95
N GLY A 140 8.20 0.82 11.74
CA GLY A 140 8.36 0.64 13.18
C GLY A 140 7.57 1.64 14.04
N ASP A 141 6.75 2.50 13.42
CA ASP A 141 5.86 3.39 14.17
C ASP A 141 4.69 2.65 14.83
N ASP A 142 3.97 3.35 15.71
CA ASP A 142 2.79 2.89 16.44
C ASP A 142 1.52 2.83 15.59
N CYS A 143 1.48 3.55 14.45
CA CYS A 143 0.37 3.52 13.51
C CYS A 143 0.81 3.95 12.09
N CYS A 144 -0.09 3.83 11.12
CA CYS A 144 -0.02 4.61 9.89
C CYS A 144 -1.00 5.79 9.99
N ASP A 145 -0.55 7.02 9.72
CA ASP A 145 -1.36 8.25 9.76
C ASP A 145 -1.76 8.70 8.34
N PHE A 146 -2.69 7.99 7.71
CA PHE A 146 -3.12 8.32 6.35
C PHE A 146 -3.91 9.63 6.33
N CYS A 147 -3.45 10.58 5.52
CA CYS A 147 -4.18 11.82 5.23
C CYS A 147 -4.12 12.11 3.73
N PHE A 148 -5.21 11.82 3.01
CA PHE A 148 -5.38 12.20 1.63
C PHE A 148 -6.08 13.56 1.56
N VAL A 149 -5.54 14.47 0.77
CA VAL A 149 -6.08 15.83 0.58
C VAL A 149 -6.17 16.17 -0.90
N LYS A 150 -7.14 17.02 -1.24
CA LYS A 150 -7.17 17.71 -2.53
C LYS A 150 -6.19 18.89 -2.52
N LYS A 151 -5.36 19.01 -3.56
CA LYS A 151 -4.39 20.10 -3.76
C LYS A 151 -5.07 21.42 -4.13
#